data_AF-A0A3P9NJH7-F1
#
_entry.id   AF-A0A3P9NJH7-F1
#
_cell.length_a   1.000
_cell.length_b   1.000
_cell.length_c   1.000
_cell.angle_alpha   90.00
_cell.angle_beta   90.00
_cell.angle_gamma   90.00
#
_symmetry.space_group_name_H-M   'P 1'
#
loop_
_entity.id
_entity.type
_entity.pdbx_description
1 polymer ?
#
loop_
_entity_poly.entity_id
_entity_poly.type
_entity_poly.pdbx_seq_one_letter_code
_entity_poly.pdbx_strand_id
1 'polypeptide(L)'
;MEHFMRIAFWIFTLSVTLSDCHPISGCNFIPDFNIEFMKKLTCVSNFLPNILNIFKCHQSALECIYIELNGTAQHECDDPERRIEEGLEALKRKMPNNTPSACACEKWPQKSFTEFLERYKSLLEKENAKSCR
;
A
#
# COMPACT_ATOMS: atom_id res chain seq x y z
N MET A 1 -19.77 5.14 -52.00
CA MET A 1 -19.42 5.98 -50.83
C MET A 1 -20.35 5.73 -49.62
N GLU A 2 -21.58 5.24 -49.80
CA GLU A 2 -22.51 4.98 -48.68
C GLU A 2 -22.09 3.87 -47.71
N HIS A 3 -21.43 2.81 -48.21
CA HIS A 3 -20.95 1.71 -47.35
C HIS A 3 -19.87 2.17 -46.35
N PHE A 4 -18.99 3.08 -46.76
CA PHE A 4 -17.97 3.65 -45.88
C PHE A 4 -18.58 4.54 -44.79
N MET A 5 -19.62 5.30 -45.12
CA MET A 5 -20.34 6.15 -44.15
C MET A 5 -21.04 5.30 -43.08
N ARG A 6 -21.63 4.16 -43.44
CA ARG A 6 -22.23 3.24 -42.46
C ARG A 6 -21.21 2.61 -41.52
N ILE A 7 -20.05 2.19 -42.03
CA ILE A 7 -19.00 1.59 -41.20
C ILE A 7 -18.44 2.62 -40.21
N ALA A 8 -18.17 3.85 -40.67
CA ALA A 8 -17.70 4.93 -39.80
C ALA A 8 -18.72 5.28 -38.70
N PHE A 9 -20.02 5.25 -39.02
CA PHE A 9 -21.10 5.48 -38.04
C PHE A 9 -21.16 4.39 -36.94
N TRP A 10 -20.94 3.12 -37.29
CA TRP A 10 -20.88 2.03 -36.31
C TRP A 10 -19.63 2.10 -35.43
N ILE A 11 -18.47 2.51 -35.98
CA ILE A 11 -17.24 2.68 -35.21
C ILE A 11 -17.40 3.83 -34.21
N PHE A 12 -17.99 4.96 -34.63
CA PHE A 12 -18.16 6.13 -33.76
C PHE A 12 -19.16 5.86 -32.63
N THR A 13 -20.27 5.17 -32.91
CA THR A 13 -21.29 4.85 -31.89
C THR A 13 -20.81 3.82 -30.88
N LEU A 14 -20.04 2.81 -31.29
CA LEU A 14 -19.45 1.82 -30.37
C LEU A 14 -18.32 2.40 -29.51
N SER A 15 -17.55 3.35 -30.04
CA SER A 15 -16.43 3.97 -29.31
C SER A 15 -16.90 4.93 -28.21
N VAL A 16 -18.03 5.62 -28.42
CA VAL A 16 -18.60 6.56 -27.45
C VAL A 16 -19.22 5.83 -26.26
N THR A 17 -19.78 4.63 -26.43
CA THR A 17 -20.36 3.85 -25.31
C THR A 17 -19.32 3.06 -24.50
N LEU A 18 -18.10 2.87 -25.01
CA LEU A 18 -17.01 2.19 -24.29
C LEU A 18 -16.08 3.15 -23.55
N SER A 19 -16.29 4.46 -23.68
CA SER A 19 -15.46 5.48 -23.01
C SER A 19 -15.93 5.81 -21.59
N ASP A 20 -16.95 5.12 -21.08
CA ASP A 20 -17.47 5.28 -19.72
C ASP A 20 -16.67 4.47 -18.66
N CYS A 21 -15.41 4.18 -18.94
CA CYS A 21 -14.42 3.98 -17.88
C CYS A 21 -14.12 5.34 -17.27
N HIS A 22 -15.06 5.89 -16.50
CA HIS A 22 -14.73 6.93 -15.54
C HIS A 22 -13.63 6.34 -14.65
N PRO A 23 -12.39 6.88 -14.65
CA PRO A 23 -11.48 6.57 -13.56
C PRO A 23 -12.24 6.93 -12.29
N ILE A 24 -12.27 6.02 -11.31
CA ILE A 24 -12.86 6.27 -9.99
C ILE A 24 -12.05 7.40 -9.35
N SER A 25 -12.37 8.62 -9.75
CA SER A 25 -11.77 9.87 -9.33
C SER A 25 -12.37 10.19 -7.97
N GLY A 26 -11.84 9.52 -6.96
CA GLY A 26 -12.36 9.62 -5.59
C GLY A 26 -11.72 8.63 -4.62
N CYS A 27 -11.15 7.53 -5.11
CA CYS A 27 -10.38 6.63 -4.28
C CYS A 27 -9.03 7.27 -3.91
N ASN A 28 -8.80 7.58 -2.62
CA ASN A 28 -7.44 7.84 -2.12
C ASN A 28 -6.65 6.54 -2.04
N PHE A 29 -6.49 5.86 -3.18
CA PHE A 29 -5.76 4.61 -3.31
C PHE A 29 -4.35 4.77 -2.73
N ILE A 30 -3.98 3.84 -1.89
CA ILE A 30 -2.67 3.69 -1.27
C ILE A 30 -1.94 2.63 -2.09
N PRO A 31 -0.87 2.99 -2.83
CA PRO A 31 -0.13 2.01 -3.59
C PRO A 31 0.52 0.99 -2.65
N ASP A 32 0.77 -0.23 -3.16
CA ASP A 32 1.39 -1.35 -2.43
C ASP A 32 2.88 -1.10 -2.09
N PHE A 33 3.36 0.14 -2.25
CA PHE A 33 4.68 0.65 -1.82
C PHE A 33 5.88 -0.29 -1.99
N ASN A 34 5.95 -1.00 -3.13
CA ASN A 34 7.00 -1.98 -3.43
C ASN A 34 7.11 -3.15 -2.44
N ILE A 35 6.05 -3.45 -1.67
CA ILE A 35 6.01 -4.56 -0.71
C ILE A 35 6.43 -5.89 -1.36
N GLU A 36 5.92 -6.18 -2.57
CA GLU A 36 6.29 -7.39 -3.31
C GLU A 36 7.79 -7.49 -3.63
N PHE A 37 8.46 -6.34 -3.81
CA PHE A 37 9.90 -6.29 -4.03
C PHE A 37 10.68 -6.36 -2.72
N MET A 38 10.16 -5.77 -1.64
CA MET A 38 10.74 -5.88 -0.31
C MET A 38 10.74 -7.32 0.20
N LYS A 39 9.76 -8.16 -0.16
CA LYS A 39 9.73 -9.59 0.22
C LYS A 39 10.95 -10.39 -0.25
N LYS A 40 11.69 -9.87 -1.24
CA LYS A 40 12.90 -10.50 -1.78
C LYS A 40 14.16 -10.13 -1.01
N LEU A 41 14.09 -9.15 -0.12
CA LEU A 41 15.22 -8.70 0.69
C LEU A 41 15.55 -9.76 1.74
N THR A 42 16.85 -9.97 1.97
CA THR A 42 17.32 -10.82 3.06
C THR A 42 17.53 -9.98 4.30
N CYS A 43 16.79 -10.27 5.36
CA CYS A 43 16.85 -9.58 6.65
C CYS A 43 17.21 -10.57 7.77
N VAL A 44 17.99 -10.12 8.76
CA VAL A 44 18.48 -11.00 9.85
C VAL A 44 17.47 -11.14 10.99
N SER A 45 16.64 -10.13 11.24
CA SER A 45 15.78 -10.08 12.42
C SER A 45 14.31 -10.40 12.18
N ASN A 46 13.60 -10.51 13.31
CA ASN A 46 12.16 -10.48 13.35
C ASN A 46 11.67 -9.04 13.59
N PHE A 47 10.52 -8.72 13.00
CA PHE A 47 9.95 -7.38 12.95
C PHE A 47 8.63 -7.35 13.72
N LEU A 48 8.39 -6.27 14.45
CA LEU A 48 7.04 -5.88 14.86
C LEU A 48 6.38 -5.17 13.66
N PRO A 49 5.05 -5.08 13.57
CA PRO A 49 4.04 -5.64 14.47
C PRO A 49 3.26 -6.83 13.87
N ASN A 50 2.84 -7.80 14.69
CA ASN A 50 1.73 -8.70 14.31
C ASN A 50 0.38 -7.99 14.53
N ILE A 51 -0.19 -7.45 13.45
CA ILE A 51 -1.39 -6.61 13.45
C ILE A 51 -2.66 -7.44 13.63
N LEU A 52 -2.91 -7.95 14.85
CA LEU A 52 -4.10 -8.76 15.16
C LEU A 52 -5.38 -7.93 15.31
N ASN A 53 -5.31 -6.60 15.47
CA ASN A 53 -6.48 -5.72 15.67
C ASN A 53 -6.40 -4.40 14.87
N ILE A 54 -6.49 -4.50 13.54
CA ILE A 54 -6.44 -3.38 12.58
C ILE A 54 -7.50 -2.29 12.87
N PHE A 55 -8.64 -2.62 13.49
CA PHE A 55 -9.78 -1.71 13.58
C PHE A 55 -9.65 -0.59 14.63
N LYS A 56 -8.87 -0.76 15.71
CA LYS A 56 -8.71 0.27 16.76
C LYS A 56 -7.37 1.01 16.72
N CYS A 57 -6.37 0.44 16.05
CA CYS A 57 -4.98 0.86 16.15
C CYS A 57 -4.39 1.23 14.79
N HIS A 58 -5.21 1.66 13.84
CA HIS A 58 -4.78 1.77 12.44
C HIS A 58 -3.59 2.72 12.26
N GLN A 59 -3.69 3.94 12.81
CA GLN A 59 -2.61 4.92 12.71
C GLN A 59 -1.36 4.48 13.49
N SER A 60 -1.54 3.85 14.67
CA SER A 60 -0.45 3.20 15.39
C SER A 60 0.23 2.13 14.54
N ALA A 61 -0.53 1.30 13.84
CA ALA A 61 0.02 0.20 13.05
C ALA A 61 0.93 0.73 11.92
N LEU A 62 0.48 1.76 11.20
CA LEU A 62 1.28 2.43 10.17
C LEU A 62 2.54 3.08 10.77
N GLU A 63 2.43 3.68 11.96
CA GLU A 63 3.56 4.27 12.68
C GLU A 63 4.59 3.22 13.08
N CYS A 64 4.13 2.08 13.61
CA CYS A 64 5.02 0.99 13.95
C CYS A 64 5.72 0.41 12.72
N ILE A 65 4.99 0.25 11.61
CA ILE A 65 5.57 -0.18 10.32
C ILE A 65 6.64 0.82 9.87
N TYR A 66 6.37 2.12 9.99
CA TYR A 66 7.35 3.16 9.66
C TYR A 66 8.61 3.04 10.52
N ILE A 67 8.46 2.89 11.83
CA ILE A 67 9.58 2.76 12.77
C ILE A 67 10.42 1.52 12.45
N GLU A 68 9.78 0.38 12.21
CA GLU A 68 10.46 -0.89 11.94
C GLU A 68 11.17 -0.88 10.58
N LEU A 69 10.57 -0.25 9.57
CA LEU A 69 11.23 -0.05 8.28
C LEU A 69 12.39 0.95 8.37
N ASN A 70 12.22 2.07 9.08
CA ASN A 70 13.21 3.14 9.18
C ASN A 70 14.36 2.81 10.15
N GLY A 71 14.15 1.87 11.08
CA GLY A 71 15.15 1.42 12.03
C GLY A 71 15.71 0.05 11.65
N THR A 72 15.02 -1.00 12.10
CA THR A 72 15.45 -2.39 11.97
C THR A 72 15.74 -2.76 10.51
N ALA A 73 14.81 -2.49 9.59
CA ALA A 73 14.95 -2.96 8.22
C ALA A 73 16.05 -2.21 7.46
N GLN A 74 16.20 -0.89 7.66
CA GLN A 74 17.28 -0.12 7.04
C GLN A 74 18.69 -0.60 7.43
N HIS A 75 18.86 -1.16 8.62
CA HIS A 75 20.16 -1.61 9.11
C HIS A 75 20.43 -3.10 8.87
N GLU A 76 19.38 -3.91 8.85
CA GLU A 76 19.51 -5.36 8.92
C GLU A 76 19.03 -6.10 7.66
N CYS A 77 18.42 -5.38 6.72
CA CYS A 77 18.07 -5.92 5.41
C CYS A 77 19.09 -5.48 4.35
N ASP A 78 19.51 -6.41 3.51
CA ASP A 78 20.32 -6.10 2.32
C ASP A 78 19.42 -5.53 1.22
N ASP A 79 19.42 -4.19 1.08
CA ASP A 79 18.57 -3.45 0.14
C ASP A 79 19.38 -2.56 -0.81
N PRO A 80 20.11 -3.15 -1.78
CA PRO A 80 20.94 -2.39 -2.72
C PRO A 80 20.12 -1.46 -3.63
N GLU A 81 18.83 -1.74 -3.79
CA GLU A 81 17.90 -0.99 -4.64
C GLU A 81 17.13 0.10 -3.87
N ARG A 82 17.42 0.30 -2.57
CA ARG A 82 16.79 1.33 -1.71
C ARG A 82 15.26 1.24 -1.68
N ARG A 83 14.70 0.05 -1.83
CA ARG A 83 13.25 -0.22 -1.82
C ARG A 83 12.61 0.17 -0.48
N ILE A 84 13.31 -0.06 0.63
CA ILE A 84 12.87 0.31 1.98
C ILE A 84 12.68 1.83 2.06
N GLU A 85 13.62 2.61 1.54
CA GLU A 85 13.54 4.07 1.52
C GLU A 85 12.38 4.59 0.65
N GLU A 86 12.17 3.99 -0.52
CA GLU A 86 11.01 4.30 -1.36
C GLU A 86 9.69 4.04 -0.63
N GLY A 87 9.61 2.92 0.09
CA GLY A 87 8.46 2.58 0.93
C GLY A 87 8.22 3.58 2.06
N LEU A 88 9.28 4.04 2.72
CA LEU A 88 9.23 5.02 3.79
C LEU A 88 8.73 6.39 3.32
N GLU A 89 9.23 6.88 2.19
CA GLU A 89 8.79 8.16 1.61
C GLU A 89 7.31 8.11 1.20
N ALA A 90 6.85 6.95 0.77
CA ALA A 90 5.47 6.74 0.40
C ALA A 90 4.54 6.64 1.63
N LEU A 91 4.99 5.97 2.70
CA LEU A 91 4.30 5.88 3.98
C LEU A 91 4.21 7.24 4.69
N LYS A 92 5.30 8.02 4.67
CA LYS A 92 5.37 9.39 5.24
C LYS A 92 4.36 10.34 4.62
N ARG A 93 4.10 10.23 3.31
CA ARG A 93 3.06 11.02 2.62
C ARG A 93 1.64 10.69 3.08
N LYS A 94 1.39 9.49 3.61
CA LYS A 94 0.07 9.05 4.09
C LYS A 94 -0.13 9.25 5.59
N MET A 95 0.91 9.59 6.34
CA MET A 95 0.85 9.85 7.78
C MET A 95 1.03 11.35 8.08
N PRO A 96 0.00 12.19 7.92
CA PRO A 96 0.08 13.60 8.31
C PRO A 96 0.08 13.70 9.84
N ASN A 97 1.26 13.89 10.43
CA ASN A 97 1.57 14.36 11.79
C ASN A 97 0.73 13.83 12.99
N ASN A 98 1.42 13.06 13.86
CA ASN A 98 1.40 13.11 15.33
C ASN A 98 0.04 13.23 16.05
N THR A 99 -0.93 12.37 15.73
CA THR A 99 -1.95 12.04 16.74
C THR A 99 -1.36 10.98 17.68
N PRO A 100 -1.34 11.20 19.01
CA PRO A 100 -0.87 10.20 19.97
C PRO A 100 -1.66 8.91 19.79
N SER A 101 -0.94 7.86 19.38
CA SER A 101 -1.56 6.64 18.94
C SER A 101 -1.86 5.78 20.18
N ALA A 102 -3.10 5.29 20.31
CA ALA A 102 -3.57 4.63 21.54
C ALA A 102 -2.97 3.23 21.77
N CYS A 103 -2.22 2.70 20.81
CA CYS A 103 -1.74 1.32 20.80
C CYS A 103 -0.22 1.28 20.72
N ALA A 104 0.40 0.59 21.69
CA ALA A 104 1.86 0.43 21.73
C ALA A 104 2.33 -0.70 20.80
N CYS A 105 3.28 -0.38 19.91
CA CYS A 105 3.93 -1.30 18.97
C CYS A 105 4.57 -2.50 19.66
N GLU A 106 5.23 -2.23 20.80
CA GLU A 106 6.03 -3.20 21.57
C GLU A 106 5.20 -4.35 22.16
N LYS A 107 3.87 -4.19 22.23
CA LYS A 107 2.99 -5.24 22.77
C LYS A 107 2.63 -6.30 21.74
N TRP A 108 2.98 -6.12 20.47
CA TRP A 108 2.58 -7.05 19.41
C TRP A 108 3.69 -8.09 19.24
N PRO A 109 3.37 -9.34 18.89
CA PRO A 109 4.40 -10.35 18.73
C PRO A 109 5.24 -10.08 17.47
N GLN A 110 6.54 -10.37 17.57
CA GLN A 110 7.49 -10.29 16.46
C GLN A 110 7.23 -11.40 15.44
N LYS A 111 7.55 -11.12 14.18
CA LYS A 111 7.35 -12.02 13.03
C LYS A 111 8.50 -11.94 12.04
N SER A 112 8.60 -12.92 11.15
CA SER A 112 9.54 -12.85 10.04
C SER A 112 9.24 -11.62 9.16
N PHE A 113 10.26 -11.11 8.46
CA PHE A 113 10.10 -9.94 7.57
C PHE A 113 9.01 -10.15 6.52
N THR A 114 8.94 -11.34 5.93
CA THR A 114 7.90 -11.69 4.96
C THR A 114 6.49 -11.63 5.57
N GLU A 115 6.30 -12.21 6.77
CA GLU A 115 5.02 -12.12 7.47
C GLU A 115 4.66 -10.69 7.85
N PHE A 116 5.64 -9.88 8.28
CA PHE A 116 5.46 -8.46 8.55
C PHE A 116 4.94 -7.72 7.30
N LEU A 117 5.55 -7.95 6.14
CA LEU A 117 5.16 -7.34 4.86
C LEU A 117 3.77 -7.78 4.39
N GLU A 118 3.39 -9.05 4.56
CA GLU A 118 2.03 -9.52 4.24
C GLU A 118 0.96 -8.81 5.09
N ARG A 119 1.27 -8.56 6.36
CA ARG A 119 0.36 -7.82 7.25
C ARG A 119 0.28 -6.35 6.89
N TYR A 120 1.40 -5.75 6.50
CA TYR A 120 1.42 -4.40 5.97
C TYR A 120 0.53 -4.28 4.73
N LYS A 121 0.70 -5.17 3.75
CA LYS A 121 -0.15 -5.24 2.54
C LYS A 121 -1.64 -5.36 2.89
N SER A 122 -1.98 -6.31 3.77
CA SER A 122 -3.35 -6.52 4.23
C SER A 122 -3.96 -5.27 4.88
N LEU A 123 -3.14 -4.44 5.52
CA LEU A 123 -3.56 -3.20 6.14
C LEU A 123 -3.82 -2.11 5.09
N LEU A 124 -2.97 -1.99 4.07
CA LEU A 124 -3.16 -1.07 2.95
C LEU A 124 -4.40 -1.40 2.14
N GLU A 125 -4.61 -2.68 1.83
CA GLU A 125 -5.79 -3.15 1.09
C GLU A 125 -7.09 -2.78 1.82
N LYS A 126 -7.10 -2.90 3.16
CA LYS A 126 -8.25 -2.52 3.99
C LYS A 126 -8.52 -1.02 3.95
N GLU A 127 -7.47 -0.19 3.95
CA GLU A 127 -7.63 1.26 3.81
C GLU A 127 -8.15 1.64 2.43
N ASN A 128 -7.63 1.01 1.39
CA ASN A 128 -8.10 1.19 0.02
C ASN A 128 -9.58 0.82 -0.10
N ALA A 129 -9.99 -0.29 0.50
CA ALA A 129 -11.38 -0.73 0.50
C ALA A 129 -12.32 0.23 1.27
N LYS A 130 -11.83 0.91 2.32
CA LYS A 130 -12.61 1.94 3.03
C LYS A 130 -12.67 3.25 2.26
N SER A 131 -11.57 3.69 1.65
CA SER A 131 -11.51 4.95 0.91
C SER A 131 -12.25 4.91 -0.42
N CYS A 132 -12.55 3.71 -0.92
CA CYS A 132 -13.31 3.49 -2.16
C CYS A 132 -14.79 3.13 -1.93
N ARG A 133 -15.29 3.27 -0.69
CA ARG A 133 -16.71 3.13 -0.33
C ARG A 133 -17.35 4.48 -0.10
#